data_AF-A0A562QS01-F1
#
_entry.id   AF-A0A562QS01-F1
#
_cell.length_a   1.000
_cell.length_b   1.000
_cell.length_c   1.000
_cell.angle_alpha   90.00
_cell.angle_beta   90.00
_cell.angle_gamma   90.00
#
_symmetry.space_group_name_H-M   'P 1'
#
loop_
_entity.id
_entity.type
_entity.pdbx_description
1 polymer ?
#
loop_
_entity_poly.entity_id
_entity_poly.type
_entity_poly.pdbx_seq_one_letter_code
_entity_poly.pdbx_strand_id
1 'polypeptide(L)'
;MEDSWPTWLKIMENGAVGEARTRSFLIDRFWVLERSVDTDGADFLIQRRTTTQRFTDRVPPRVGVIQAKYFQDRRTTHYIPKSYVVDDKGMPLEGFFALLHVGREDDGEMYLLSARQIVNTLSISSTHSPESYVVGTTALQGTFRINARKLALDQIEHSLKSQTYYQSAAFLDKLNIPYRRFSEDDIDFPWTLPLPNPVGEIPKMFVEQKEELRKIVFDMEEVLGAIDAVLTEKDPRRALELMDALRYHVDGYGKITFGGRGDFNWGDFPDALDTHDRWRQGLQTDGLLEPYIAMGDKLQVALVSHTAAHPLTDKGSFLQAIIEYDRDTLNVIELSVKSGTAAEREPEIKTPGHVRMASSLGEWVPRKIKPMDYTIENVWWNVMRYVIEERYPDPHFD
;
A
#
# COMPACT_ATOMS: atom_id res chain seq x y z
N MET A 1 2.14 -38.22 13.93
CA MET A 1 2.51 -36.88 14.43
C MET A 1 1.72 -35.90 13.58
N GLU A 2 0.74 -35.21 14.17
CA GLU A 2 -0.02 -34.18 13.46
C GLU A 2 0.90 -32.96 13.30
N ASP A 3 1.31 -32.69 12.06
CA ASP A 3 1.96 -31.43 11.72
C ASP A 3 0.98 -30.28 11.98
N SER A 4 1.11 -29.61 13.12
CA SER A 4 0.26 -28.49 13.46
C SER A 4 0.73 -27.23 12.74
N TRP A 5 0.24 -27.03 11.51
CA TRP A 5 0.49 -25.82 10.75
C TRP A 5 0.06 -24.56 11.53
N PRO A 6 0.76 -23.41 11.37
CA PRO A 6 0.41 -22.16 12.02
C PRO A 6 -1.03 -21.72 11.70
N THR A 7 -1.74 -21.18 12.70
CA THR A 7 -3.16 -20.77 12.57
C THR A 7 -3.40 -19.75 11.45
N TRP A 8 -2.47 -18.80 11.26
CA TRP A 8 -2.59 -17.77 10.21
C TRP A 8 -2.53 -18.36 8.79
N LEU A 9 -1.68 -19.37 8.57
CA LEU A 9 -1.54 -20.03 7.27
C LEU A 9 -2.81 -20.83 6.93
N LYS A 10 -3.41 -21.48 7.93
CA LYS A 10 -4.72 -22.15 7.79
C LYS A 10 -5.84 -21.16 7.45
N ILE A 11 -5.83 -19.97 8.05
CA ILE A 11 -6.83 -18.92 7.76
C ILE A 11 -6.69 -18.45 6.31
N MET A 12 -5.47 -18.21 5.84
CA MET A 12 -5.19 -17.78 4.47
C MET A 12 -5.59 -18.85 3.43
N GLU A 13 -5.20 -20.12 3.65
CA GLU A 13 -5.58 -21.21 2.75
C GLU A 13 -7.11 -21.39 2.70
N ASN A 14 -7.78 -21.35 3.85
CA ASN A 14 -9.24 -21.46 3.91
C ASN A 14 -9.93 -20.30 3.19
N GLY A 15 -9.40 -19.07 3.30
CA GLY A 15 -9.87 -17.90 2.55
C GLY A 15 -9.76 -18.12 1.03
N ALA A 16 -8.56 -18.45 0.55
CA ALA A 16 -8.30 -18.70 -0.87
C ALA A 16 -9.18 -19.83 -1.44
N VAL A 17 -9.41 -20.90 -0.67
CA VAL A 17 -10.29 -22.00 -1.08
C VAL A 17 -11.75 -21.54 -1.18
N GLY A 18 -12.23 -20.75 -0.21
CA GLY A 18 -13.58 -20.17 -0.23
C GLY A 18 -13.81 -19.26 -1.43
N GLU A 19 -12.83 -18.42 -1.75
CA GLU A 19 -12.85 -17.53 -2.91
C GLU A 19 -12.84 -18.31 -4.22
N ALA A 20 -11.91 -19.25 -4.40
CA ALA A 20 -11.82 -20.07 -5.62
C ALA A 20 -13.11 -20.86 -5.90
N ARG A 21 -13.71 -21.45 -4.86
CA ARG A 21 -15.01 -22.16 -4.98
C ARG A 21 -16.14 -21.21 -5.35
N THR A 22 -16.15 -20.02 -4.77
CA THR A 22 -17.14 -18.97 -5.09
C THR A 22 -17.02 -18.52 -6.53
N ARG A 23 -15.80 -18.21 -7.00
CA ARG A 23 -15.55 -17.85 -8.41
C ARG A 23 -16.05 -18.93 -9.36
N SER A 24 -15.64 -20.18 -9.11
CA SER A 24 -16.07 -21.34 -9.90
C SER A 24 -17.59 -21.48 -9.93
N PHE A 25 -18.26 -21.28 -8.79
CA PHE A 25 -19.72 -21.33 -8.72
C PHE A 25 -20.40 -20.26 -9.59
N LEU A 26 -19.87 -19.04 -9.62
CA LEU A 26 -20.49 -17.88 -10.28
C LEU A 26 -20.16 -17.75 -11.78
N ILE A 27 -18.98 -18.20 -12.20
CA ILE A 27 -18.42 -17.93 -13.54
C ILE A 27 -19.25 -18.53 -14.69
N ASP A 28 -20.17 -19.47 -14.44
CA ASP A 28 -21.01 -20.00 -15.52
C ASP A 28 -22.12 -19.01 -15.94
N ARG A 29 -22.54 -18.11 -15.04
CA ARG A 29 -23.73 -17.25 -15.24
C ARG A 29 -23.43 -15.76 -15.20
N PHE A 30 -22.38 -15.35 -14.50
CA PHE A 30 -22.06 -13.95 -14.25
C PHE A 30 -20.70 -13.57 -14.84
N TRP A 31 -20.54 -12.29 -15.18
CA TRP A 31 -19.23 -11.66 -15.18
C TRP A 31 -18.83 -11.46 -13.72
N VAL A 32 -17.62 -11.88 -13.37
CA VAL A 32 -17.11 -11.89 -12.00
C VAL A 32 -15.84 -11.06 -11.96
N LEU A 33 -15.83 -10.03 -11.12
CA LEU A 33 -14.66 -9.20 -10.84
C LEU A 33 -14.23 -9.47 -9.40
N GLU A 34 -12.97 -9.88 -9.22
CA GLU A 34 -12.33 -10.03 -7.92
C GLU A 34 -11.77 -8.68 -7.47
N ARG A 35 -11.90 -8.37 -6.18
CA ARG A 35 -11.26 -7.19 -5.59
C ARG A 35 -10.05 -7.65 -4.78
N SER A 36 -8.88 -7.10 -5.09
CA SER A 36 -7.60 -7.47 -4.46
C SER A 36 -7.31 -6.71 -3.16
N VAL A 37 -8.20 -5.80 -2.74
CA VAL A 37 -8.04 -5.01 -1.52
C VAL A 37 -9.35 -5.05 -0.72
N ASP A 38 -9.23 -5.44 0.55
CA ASP A 38 -10.31 -5.66 1.54
C ASP A 38 -10.96 -4.34 2.00
N THR A 39 -11.04 -3.32 1.12
CA THR A 39 -11.37 -1.95 1.52
C THR A 39 -12.86 -1.76 1.83
N ASP A 40 -13.75 -2.61 1.30
CA ASP A 40 -15.21 -2.44 1.47
C ASP A 40 -15.99 -3.76 1.70
N GLY A 41 -15.30 -4.84 2.10
CA GLY A 41 -15.87 -6.16 2.39
C GLY A 41 -16.82 -6.69 1.31
N ALA A 42 -16.27 -6.79 0.11
CA ALA A 42 -16.87 -7.45 -1.03
C ALA A 42 -15.78 -8.25 -1.72
N ASP A 43 -15.86 -9.58 -1.63
CA ASP A 43 -14.84 -10.46 -2.25
C ASP A 43 -15.03 -10.52 -3.77
N PHE A 44 -16.29 -10.44 -4.23
CA PHE A 44 -16.62 -10.40 -5.66
C PHE A 44 -17.70 -9.36 -5.98
N LEU A 45 -17.53 -8.72 -7.14
CA LEU A 45 -18.60 -8.03 -7.85
C LEU A 45 -19.10 -8.91 -9.00
N ILE A 46 -20.42 -9.04 -9.10
CA ILE A 46 -21.06 -9.85 -10.14
C ILE A 46 -21.99 -9.02 -11.00
N GLN A 47 -21.97 -9.30 -12.30
CA GLN A 47 -22.90 -8.73 -13.28
C GLN A 47 -23.49 -9.85 -14.13
N ARG A 48 -24.75 -9.71 -14.53
CA ARG A 48 -25.36 -10.62 -15.52
C ARG A 48 -24.58 -10.57 -16.84
N ARG A 49 -24.39 -11.74 -17.47
CA ARG A 49 -23.80 -11.85 -18.82
C ARG A 49 -24.77 -11.38 -19.90
N THR A 50 -24.98 -10.06 -20.00
CA THR A 50 -25.76 -9.43 -21.06
C THR A 50 -24.84 -8.59 -21.93
N THR A 51 -24.82 -8.84 -23.23
CA THR A 51 -24.06 -8.06 -24.23
C THR A 51 -24.81 -6.82 -24.71
N THR A 52 -26.10 -6.72 -24.37
CA THR A 52 -27.00 -5.64 -24.79
C THR A 52 -27.03 -4.45 -23.82
N GLN A 53 -26.31 -4.54 -22.70
CA GLN A 53 -26.25 -3.49 -21.68
C GLN A 53 -24.79 -3.15 -21.38
N ARG A 54 -24.44 -1.87 -21.53
CA ARG A 54 -23.15 -1.30 -21.18
C ARG A 54 -23.29 -0.46 -19.92
N PHE A 55 -22.22 -0.34 -19.13
CA PHE A 55 -22.17 0.55 -17.97
C PHE A 55 -22.47 2.02 -18.30
N THR A 56 -22.40 2.41 -19.57
CA THR A 56 -22.72 3.73 -20.10
C THR A 56 -24.19 3.94 -20.49
N ASP A 57 -25.01 2.88 -20.49
CA ASP A 57 -26.40 2.95 -20.94
C ASP A 57 -27.30 3.72 -19.97
N ARG A 58 -28.48 4.19 -20.43
CA ARG A 58 -29.45 4.93 -19.58
C ARG A 58 -29.91 4.12 -18.37
N VAL A 59 -29.97 2.80 -18.52
CA VAL A 59 -30.13 1.86 -17.42
C VAL A 59 -28.88 0.99 -17.41
N PRO A 60 -27.91 1.25 -16.51
CA PRO A 60 -26.69 0.46 -16.43
C PRO A 60 -27.03 -1.00 -16.10
N PRO A 61 -26.15 -1.95 -16.44
CA PRO A 61 -26.27 -3.31 -15.98
C PRO A 61 -26.18 -3.31 -14.46
N ARG A 62 -27.01 -4.16 -13.86
CA ARG A 62 -27.13 -4.26 -12.42
C ARG A 62 -26.04 -5.14 -11.85
N VAL A 63 -25.46 -4.67 -10.75
CA VAL A 63 -24.31 -5.30 -10.07
C VAL A 63 -24.76 -5.88 -8.74
N GLY A 64 -24.18 -7.01 -8.35
CA GLY A 64 -24.29 -7.59 -7.03
C GLY A 64 -22.93 -7.75 -6.37
N VAL A 65 -22.94 -7.89 -5.05
CA VAL A 65 -21.77 -8.17 -4.22
C VAL A 65 -21.93 -9.57 -3.64
N ILE A 66 -20.85 -10.33 -3.69
CA ILE A 66 -20.74 -11.61 -3.00
C ILE A 66 -19.64 -11.51 -1.95
N GLN A 67 -19.99 -11.80 -0.71
CA GLN A 67 -19.01 -12.11 0.33
C GLN A 67 -18.91 -13.64 0.48
N ALA A 68 -17.72 -14.18 0.25
CA ALA A 68 -17.39 -15.57 0.51
C ALA A 68 -16.89 -15.74 1.95
N LYS A 69 -17.35 -16.78 2.64
CA LYS A 69 -16.78 -17.21 3.93
C LYS A 69 -16.60 -18.72 3.96
N TYR A 70 -15.44 -19.17 4.40
CA TYR A 70 -15.11 -20.58 4.52
C TYR A 70 -15.14 -21.03 5.99
N PHE A 71 -15.91 -22.07 6.29
CA PHE A 71 -16.03 -22.70 7.60
C PHE A 71 -15.17 -23.96 7.62
N GLN A 72 -14.12 -23.95 8.44
CA GLN A 72 -13.32 -25.14 8.68
C GLN A 72 -14.17 -26.24 9.33
N ASP A 73 -15.08 -25.84 10.22
CA ASP A 73 -16.10 -26.69 10.82
C ASP A 73 -17.36 -25.89 11.14
N ARG A 74 -18.45 -26.58 11.53
CA ARG A 74 -19.75 -25.96 11.83
C ARG A 74 -19.75 -25.08 13.10
N ARG A 75 -18.69 -25.08 13.90
CA ARG A 75 -18.54 -24.24 15.11
C ARG A 75 -17.81 -22.94 14.81
N THR A 76 -17.13 -22.84 13.66
CA THR A 76 -16.51 -21.61 13.19
C THR A 76 -17.55 -20.49 13.12
N THR A 77 -17.20 -19.28 13.56
CA THR A 77 -18.08 -18.11 13.53
C THR A 77 -17.36 -17.00 12.79
N HIS A 78 -18.04 -16.46 11.78
CA HIS A 78 -17.60 -15.33 10.98
C HIS A 78 -18.47 -14.10 11.26
N TYR A 79 -18.00 -12.95 10.81
CA TYR A 79 -18.70 -11.68 10.98
C TYR A 79 -18.81 -10.97 9.63
N ILE A 80 -19.98 -10.39 9.35
CA ILE A 80 -20.20 -9.54 8.18
C ILE A 80 -20.64 -8.16 8.70
N PRO A 81 -19.87 -7.09 8.43
CA PRO A 81 -20.24 -5.74 8.82
C PRO A 81 -21.65 -5.37 8.36
N LYS A 82 -22.41 -4.76 9.27
CA LYS A 82 -23.80 -4.35 9.03
C LYS A 82 -23.90 -3.38 7.85
N SER A 83 -22.91 -2.50 7.71
CA SER A 83 -22.81 -1.52 6.62
C SER A 83 -22.85 -2.12 5.21
N TYR A 84 -22.47 -3.41 5.05
CA TYR A 84 -22.48 -4.11 3.77
C TYR A 84 -23.82 -4.76 3.44
N VAL A 85 -24.64 -5.04 4.46
CA VAL A 85 -25.89 -5.78 4.32
C VAL A 85 -27.09 -4.84 4.22
N VAL A 86 -27.04 -3.68 4.88
CA VAL A 86 -28.14 -2.70 4.91
C VAL A 86 -27.72 -1.33 4.42
N ASP A 87 -28.67 -0.56 3.90
CA ASP A 87 -28.50 0.85 3.57
C ASP A 87 -28.50 1.72 4.84
N ASP A 88 -28.33 3.04 4.67
CA ASP A 88 -28.25 3.99 5.79
C ASP A 88 -29.59 4.14 6.55
N LYS A 89 -30.68 3.62 5.97
CA LYS A 89 -32.01 3.56 6.59
C LYS A 89 -32.27 2.19 7.24
N GLY A 90 -31.30 1.29 7.23
CA GLY A 90 -31.41 -0.07 7.77
C GLY A 90 -32.18 -1.04 6.87
N MET A 91 -32.46 -0.68 5.62
CA MET A 91 -33.14 -1.56 4.68
C MET A 91 -32.14 -2.54 4.04
N PRO A 92 -32.49 -3.83 3.85
CA PRO A 92 -31.61 -4.79 3.20
C PRO A 92 -31.18 -4.34 1.78
N LEU A 93 -29.88 -4.40 1.51
CA LEU A 93 -29.31 -4.12 0.19
C LEU A 93 -29.55 -5.32 -0.74
N GLU A 94 -30.66 -5.26 -1.48
CA GLU A 94 -30.94 -6.21 -2.55
C GLU A 94 -29.76 -6.21 -3.54
N GLY A 95 -29.14 -7.38 -3.77
CA GLY A 95 -27.90 -7.53 -4.54
C GLY A 95 -26.67 -7.91 -3.72
N PHE A 96 -26.72 -7.80 -2.39
CA PHE A 96 -25.72 -8.39 -1.52
C PHE A 96 -26.07 -9.85 -1.18
N PHE A 97 -25.08 -10.73 -1.28
CA PHE A 97 -25.20 -12.13 -0.87
C PHE A 97 -23.96 -12.59 -0.10
N ALA A 98 -24.18 -13.52 0.82
CA ALA A 98 -23.12 -14.29 1.46
C ALA A 98 -23.14 -15.72 0.91
N LEU A 99 -21.99 -16.18 0.41
CA LEU A 99 -21.74 -17.57 0.03
C LEU A 99 -20.86 -18.23 1.08
N LEU A 100 -21.42 -19.21 1.77
CA LEU A 100 -20.73 -19.92 2.85
C LEU A 100 -20.34 -21.31 2.38
N HIS A 101 -19.09 -21.68 2.59
CA HIS A 101 -18.56 -23.00 2.24
C HIS A 101 -18.21 -23.75 3.51
N VAL A 102 -18.63 -25.00 3.63
CA VAL A 102 -18.32 -25.88 4.77
C VAL A 102 -17.72 -27.17 4.23
N GLY A 103 -16.70 -27.69 4.91
CA GLY A 103 -16.15 -29.01 4.56
C GLY A 103 -15.19 -29.02 3.37
N ARG A 104 -14.56 -30.18 3.14
CA ARG A 104 -13.48 -30.38 2.18
C ARG A 104 -13.90 -31.37 1.09
N GLU A 105 -13.33 -31.17 -0.10
CA GLU A 105 -13.49 -32.08 -1.25
C GLU A 105 -14.96 -32.49 -1.50
N ASP A 106 -15.24 -33.79 -1.54
CA ASP A 106 -16.54 -34.37 -1.90
C ASP A 106 -17.63 -34.15 -0.84
N ASP A 107 -17.25 -33.83 0.40
CA ASP A 107 -18.18 -33.50 1.50
C ASP A 107 -18.47 -31.99 1.59
N GLY A 108 -18.09 -31.21 0.57
CA GLY A 108 -18.30 -29.78 0.51
C GLY A 108 -19.79 -29.39 0.49
N GLU A 109 -20.20 -28.57 1.45
CA GLU A 109 -21.53 -27.95 1.49
C GLU A 109 -21.45 -26.46 1.19
N MET A 110 -22.42 -25.94 0.44
CA MET A 110 -22.51 -24.52 0.11
C MET A 110 -23.86 -23.96 0.56
N TYR A 111 -23.85 -22.73 1.10
CA TYR A 111 -25.03 -22.03 1.56
C TYR A 111 -25.07 -20.63 0.95
N LEU A 112 -26.27 -20.18 0.57
CA LEU A 112 -26.49 -18.86 -0.01
C LEU A 112 -27.48 -18.10 0.88
N LEU A 113 -27.08 -16.91 1.32
CA LEU A 113 -27.94 -15.99 2.06
C LEU A 113 -28.01 -14.65 1.32
N SER A 114 -29.22 -14.14 1.09
CA SER A 114 -29.41 -12.74 0.66
C SER A 114 -29.30 -11.79 1.85
N ALA A 115 -29.08 -10.50 1.59
CA ALA A 115 -29.14 -9.46 2.62
C ALA A 115 -30.42 -9.53 3.47
N ARG A 116 -31.57 -9.75 2.83
CA ARG A 116 -32.86 -9.86 3.55
C ARG A 116 -32.89 -11.06 4.51
N GLN A 117 -32.34 -12.20 4.10
CA GLN A 117 -32.24 -13.38 4.96
C GLN A 117 -31.28 -13.14 6.13
N ILE A 118 -30.16 -12.47 5.88
CA ILE A 118 -29.19 -12.09 6.92
C ILE A 118 -29.88 -11.21 7.98
N VAL A 119 -30.54 -10.13 7.54
CA VAL A 119 -31.21 -9.18 8.44
C VAL A 119 -32.30 -9.85 9.28
N ASN A 120 -33.06 -10.77 8.68
CA ASN A 120 -34.21 -11.40 9.34
C ASN A 120 -33.83 -12.58 10.25
N THR A 121 -32.64 -13.16 10.09
CA THR A 121 -32.30 -14.44 10.74
C THR A 121 -31.05 -14.37 11.61
N LEU A 122 -30.07 -13.52 11.29
CA LEU A 122 -28.81 -13.46 12.03
C LEU A 122 -28.84 -12.39 13.11
N SER A 123 -28.19 -12.68 14.25
CA SER A 123 -28.01 -11.70 15.32
C SER A 123 -26.91 -10.70 14.97
N ILE A 124 -27.05 -9.48 15.50
CA ILE A 124 -26.01 -8.44 15.41
C ILE A 124 -25.15 -8.54 16.66
N SER A 125 -23.83 -8.54 16.49
CA SER A 125 -22.89 -8.32 17.58
C SER A 125 -22.44 -6.87 17.60
N SER A 126 -22.61 -6.22 18.75
CA SER A 126 -22.06 -4.89 19.06
C SER A 126 -20.70 -4.96 19.76
N THR A 127 -20.14 -6.16 19.98
CA THR A 127 -18.81 -6.33 20.59
C THR A 127 -17.67 -5.97 19.65
N HIS A 128 -17.96 -5.83 18.35
CA HIS A 128 -17.02 -5.42 17.31
C HIS A 128 -17.47 -4.07 16.73
N SER A 129 -16.50 -3.19 16.45
CA SER A 129 -16.70 -1.96 15.69
C SER A 129 -16.06 -2.15 14.31
N PRO A 130 -16.83 -2.09 13.20
CA PRO A 130 -18.26 -1.78 13.13
C PRO A 130 -19.18 -2.93 13.57
N GLU A 131 -20.43 -2.60 13.95
CA GLU A 131 -21.48 -3.59 14.24
C GLU A 131 -21.57 -4.62 13.11
N SER A 132 -21.65 -5.91 13.45
CA SER A 132 -21.58 -6.98 12.46
C SER A 132 -22.62 -8.07 12.71
N TYR A 133 -23.16 -8.65 11.64
CA TYR A 133 -23.98 -9.85 11.71
C TYR A 133 -23.12 -11.08 12.04
N VAL A 134 -23.59 -11.91 12.97
CA VAL A 134 -22.91 -13.13 13.40
C VAL A 134 -23.26 -14.26 12.45
N VAL A 135 -22.29 -14.70 11.67
CA VAL A 135 -22.41 -15.79 10.71
C VAL A 135 -21.84 -17.07 11.34
N GLY A 136 -22.65 -17.69 12.19
CA GLY A 136 -22.34 -18.96 12.86
C GLY A 136 -23.25 -20.10 12.42
N THR A 137 -23.56 -21.02 13.35
CA THR A 137 -24.44 -22.18 13.11
C THR A 137 -25.81 -21.82 12.52
N THR A 138 -26.38 -20.68 12.92
CA THR A 138 -27.66 -20.18 12.40
C THR A 138 -27.62 -19.90 10.89
N ALA A 139 -26.45 -19.51 10.36
CA ALA A 139 -26.28 -19.27 8.93
C ALA A 139 -26.12 -20.57 8.11
N LEU A 140 -25.88 -21.71 8.78
CA LEU A 140 -25.69 -23.03 8.17
C LEU A 140 -26.96 -23.91 8.24
N GLN A 141 -28.13 -23.28 8.37
CA GLN A 141 -29.41 -23.98 8.37
C GLN A 141 -29.75 -24.57 7.00
N GLY A 142 -30.43 -25.71 6.97
CA GLY A 142 -30.78 -26.42 5.74
C GLY A 142 -31.63 -25.62 4.75
N THR A 143 -32.32 -24.58 5.21
CA THR A 143 -33.09 -23.62 4.39
C THR A 143 -32.21 -22.77 3.49
N PHE A 144 -30.94 -22.53 3.86
CA PHE A 144 -29.97 -21.77 3.06
C PHE A 144 -29.06 -22.67 2.21
N ARG A 145 -29.14 -23.99 2.41
CA ARG A 145 -28.27 -24.95 1.72
C ARG A 145 -28.59 -24.98 0.23
N ILE A 146 -27.53 -24.88 -0.59
CA ILE A 146 -27.63 -25.00 -2.03
C ILE A 146 -27.73 -26.47 -2.41
N ASN A 147 -28.95 -26.95 -2.62
CA ASN A 147 -29.20 -28.32 -3.09
C ASN A 147 -29.20 -28.41 -4.63
N ALA A 148 -29.44 -27.29 -5.32
CA ALA A 148 -29.41 -27.21 -6.77
C ALA A 148 -28.72 -25.92 -7.21
N ARG A 149 -27.55 -26.05 -7.83
CA ARG A 149 -26.73 -24.93 -8.31
C ARG A 149 -27.51 -23.96 -9.18
N LYS A 150 -28.30 -24.47 -10.11
CA LYS A 150 -29.13 -23.66 -11.00
C LYS A 150 -30.11 -22.76 -10.24
N LEU A 151 -30.81 -23.30 -9.24
CA LEU A 151 -31.79 -22.51 -8.47
C LEU A 151 -31.14 -21.39 -7.66
N ALA A 152 -29.96 -21.63 -7.10
CA ALA A 152 -29.21 -20.60 -6.40
C ALA A 152 -28.70 -19.49 -7.35
N LEU A 153 -28.20 -19.85 -8.53
CA LEU A 153 -27.84 -18.87 -9.56
C LEU A 153 -29.06 -18.11 -10.09
N ASP A 154 -30.21 -18.77 -10.25
CA ASP A 154 -31.48 -18.15 -10.64
C ASP A 154 -31.96 -17.16 -9.57
N GLN A 155 -31.78 -17.48 -8.29
CA GLN A 155 -32.10 -16.59 -7.16
C GLN A 155 -31.25 -15.31 -7.22
N ILE A 156 -29.93 -15.45 -7.41
CA ILE A 156 -29.03 -14.30 -7.57
C ILE A 156 -29.45 -13.47 -8.78
N GLU A 157 -29.64 -14.11 -9.93
CA GLU A 157 -30.04 -13.41 -11.16
C GLU A 157 -31.38 -12.70 -11.02
N HIS A 158 -32.36 -13.33 -10.36
CA HIS A 158 -33.68 -12.74 -10.11
C HIS A 158 -33.58 -11.52 -9.21
N SER A 159 -32.82 -11.60 -8.12
CA SER A 159 -32.62 -10.47 -7.20
C SER A 159 -31.96 -9.28 -7.92
N LEU A 160 -30.94 -9.53 -8.76
CA LEU A 160 -30.38 -8.49 -9.63
C LEU A 160 -31.43 -7.92 -10.58
N LYS A 161 -32.28 -8.74 -11.20
CA LYS A 161 -33.41 -8.29 -12.06
C LYS A 161 -34.53 -7.58 -11.31
N SER A 162 -34.64 -7.69 -9.99
CA SER A 162 -35.67 -7.02 -9.20
C SER A 162 -35.19 -5.72 -8.54
N GLN A 163 -33.89 -5.44 -8.50
CA GLN A 163 -33.36 -4.19 -7.94
C GLN A 163 -34.00 -2.96 -8.60
N THR A 164 -34.48 -2.02 -7.79
CA THR A 164 -34.93 -0.72 -8.29
C THR A 164 -33.73 0.16 -8.64
N TYR A 165 -33.97 1.23 -9.40
CA TYR A 165 -32.93 2.22 -9.72
C TYR A 165 -32.34 2.82 -8.44
N TYR A 166 -33.17 3.21 -7.46
CA TYR A 166 -32.71 3.78 -6.20
C TYR A 166 -31.86 2.80 -5.37
N GLN A 167 -32.22 1.52 -5.36
CA GLN A 167 -31.41 0.49 -4.70
C GLN A 167 -30.08 0.28 -5.43
N SER A 168 -30.08 0.31 -6.76
CA SER A 168 -28.85 0.19 -7.55
C SER A 168 -27.92 1.40 -7.34
N ALA A 169 -28.49 2.61 -7.24
CA ALA A 169 -27.73 3.84 -7.00
C ALA A 169 -27.16 3.88 -5.57
N ALA A 170 -27.97 3.62 -4.54
CA ALA A 170 -27.51 3.56 -3.16
C ALA A 170 -26.43 2.48 -2.94
N PHE A 171 -26.53 1.38 -3.69
CA PHE A 171 -25.54 0.31 -3.70
C PHE A 171 -24.22 0.74 -4.37
N LEU A 172 -24.27 1.45 -5.50
CA LEU A 172 -23.08 1.98 -6.18
C LEU A 172 -22.38 3.09 -5.37
N ASP A 173 -23.15 3.96 -4.72
CA ASP A 173 -22.62 5.01 -3.84
C ASP A 173 -21.81 4.42 -2.67
N LYS A 174 -22.22 3.25 -2.14
CA LYS A 174 -21.47 2.53 -1.10
C LYS A 174 -20.20 1.83 -1.60
N LEU A 175 -20.12 1.52 -2.89
CA LEU A 175 -18.95 0.89 -3.51
C LEU A 175 -17.85 1.90 -3.87
N ASN A 176 -18.03 3.17 -3.50
CA ASN A 176 -17.11 4.28 -3.76
C ASN A 176 -16.73 4.44 -5.24
N ILE A 177 -17.55 3.91 -6.15
CA ILE A 177 -17.44 4.13 -7.59
C ILE A 177 -18.15 5.47 -7.85
N PRO A 178 -17.46 6.55 -8.27
CA PRO A 178 -18.11 7.82 -8.51
C PRO A 178 -19.06 7.73 -9.73
N TYR A 179 -20.29 7.29 -9.48
CA TYR A 179 -21.35 7.12 -10.46
C TYR A 179 -22.11 8.43 -10.68
N ARG A 180 -21.40 9.55 -10.91
CA ARG A 180 -22.06 10.76 -11.41
C ARG A 180 -22.07 10.72 -12.93
N ARG A 181 -23.24 10.42 -13.50
CA ARG A 181 -23.51 10.69 -14.91
C ARG A 181 -23.77 12.19 -15.05
N PHE A 182 -23.23 12.79 -16.09
CA PHE A 182 -23.50 14.17 -16.44
C PHE A 182 -24.37 14.18 -17.69
N SER A 183 -25.59 14.69 -17.57
CA SER A 183 -26.48 14.98 -18.69
C SER A 183 -26.50 16.48 -18.96
N GLU A 184 -26.88 16.87 -20.17
CA GLU A 184 -27.24 18.25 -20.47
C GLU A 184 -28.46 18.70 -19.65
N ASP A 185 -29.33 17.75 -19.26
CA ASP A 185 -30.48 17.99 -18.39
C ASP A 185 -30.08 18.38 -16.96
N ASP A 186 -28.84 18.09 -16.54
CA ASP A 186 -28.29 18.45 -15.22
C ASP A 186 -27.67 19.86 -15.22
N ILE A 187 -27.80 20.59 -16.32
CA ILE A 187 -27.27 21.94 -16.51
C ILE A 187 -28.39 22.93 -16.25
N ASP A 188 -28.11 23.95 -15.43
CA ASP A 188 -29.08 25.01 -15.18
C ASP A 188 -29.57 25.63 -16.49
N PHE A 189 -30.89 25.75 -16.62
CA PHE A 189 -31.58 26.17 -17.85
C PHE A 189 -31.01 27.41 -18.56
N PRO A 190 -30.52 28.47 -17.87
CA PRO A 190 -29.90 29.61 -18.56
C PRO A 190 -28.72 29.24 -19.48
N TRP A 191 -28.00 28.16 -19.18
CA TRP A 191 -26.84 27.70 -19.94
C TRP A 191 -27.18 26.69 -21.05
N THR A 192 -28.43 26.20 -21.09
CA THR A 192 -28.93 25.32 -22.15
C THR A 192 -29.65 26.09 -23.26
N LEU A 193 -29.81 27.41 -23.10
CA LEU A 193 -30.35 28.26 -24.14
C LEU A 193 -29.48 28.22 -25.40
N PRO A 194 -30.06 28.07 -26.60
CA PRO A 194 -29.32 27.95 -27.86
C PRO A 194 -28.79 29.32 -28.33
N LEU A 195 -27.97 29.97 -27.52
CA LEU A 195 -27.36 31.26 -27.80
C LEU A 195 -25.99 31.04 -28.46
N PRO A 196 -25.73 31.61 -29.65
CA PRO A 196 -24.45 31.49 -30.31
C PRO A 196 -23.34 32.18 -29.50
N ASN A 197 -22.19 31.54 -29.43
CA ASN A 197 -20.97 32.09 -28.82
C ASN A 197 -19.74 31.66 -29.64
N PRO A 198 -18.57 32.30 -29.47
CA PRO A 198 -17.37 32.02 -30.28
C PRO A 198 -16.70 30.66 -30.03
N VAL A 199 -17.11 29.92 -29.00
CA VAL A 199 -16.39 28.74 -28.50
C VAL A 199 -17.08 27.43 -28.90
N GLY A 200 -18.40 27.34 -28.78
CA GLY A 200 -19.14 26.14 -29.15
C GLY A 200 -20.43 25.93 -28.37
N GLU A 201 -20.98 24.71 -28.42
CA GLU A 201 -22.19 24.34 -27.69
C GLU A 201 -21.87 24.09 -26.21
N ILE A 202 -22.24 25.06 -25.35
CA ILE A 202 -21.89 25.04 -23.91
C ILE A 202 -22.36 23.74 -23.22
N PRO A 203 -23.61 23.28 -23.39
CA PRO A 203 -24.08 22.06 -22.73
C PRO A 203 -23.23 20.84 -23.05
N LYS A 204 -22.99 20.63 -24.34
CA LYS A 204 -22.19 19.53 -24.85
C LYS A 204 -20.75 19.60 -24.34
N MET A 205 -20.10 20.75 -24.48
CA MET A 205 -18.71 20.94 -24.02
C MET A 205 -18.58 20.72 -22.50
N PHE A 206 -19.56 21.17 -21.72
CA PHE A 206 -19.53 21.02 -20.26
C PHE A 206 -19.69 19.56 -19.82
N VAL A 207 -20.57 18.80 -20.49
CA VAL A 207 -20.71 17.36 -20.26
C VAL A 207 -19.42 16.63 -20.65
N GLU A 208 -18.86 16.93 -21.82
CA GLU A 208 -17.61 16.34 -22.30
C GLU A 208 -16.46 16.54 -21.30
N GLN A 209 -16.29 17.77 -20.77
CA GLN A 209 -15.24 18.06 -19.79
C GLN A 209 -15.44 17.31 -18.46
N LYS A 210 -16.68 17.16 -17.99
CA LYS A 210 -16.98 16.40 -16.78
C LYS A 210 -16.74 14.89 -16.96
N GLU A 211 -17.00 14.36 -18.16
CA GLU A 211 -16.69 12.98 -18.52
C GLU A 211 -15.17 12.73 -18.60
N GLU A 212 -14.39 13.69 -19.14
CA GLU A 212 -12.93 13.62 -19.08
C GLU A 212 -12.41 13.64 -17.64
N LEU A 213 -12.96 14.48 -16.77
CA LEU A 213 -12.61 14.49 -15.34
C LEU A 213 -12.93 13.14 -14.67
N ARG A 214 -14.03 12.49 -15.04
CA ARG A 214 -14.37 11.16 -14.51
C ARG A 214 -13.33 10.11 -14.91
N LYS A 215 -12.80 10.15 -16.14
CA LYS A 215 -11.74 9.23 -16.58
C LYS A 215 -10.48 9.39 -15.73
N ILE A 216 -10.12 10.63 -15.38
CA ILE A 216 -8.96 10.91 -14.50
C ILE A 216 -9.12 10.23 -13.14
N VAL A 217 -10.34 10.10 -12.61
CA VAL A 217 -10.56 9.41 -11.32
C VAL A 217 -10.21 7.93 -11.40
N PHE A 218 -10.49 7.26 -12.52
CA PHE A 218 -10.06 5.86 -12.72
C PHE A 218 -8.55 5.75 -12.91
N ASP A 219 -7.95 6.67 -13.68
CA ASP A 219 -6.49 6.76 -13.82
C ASP A 219 -5.83 6.97 -12.43
N MET A 220 -6.47 7.69 -11.50
CA MET A 220 -6.01 7.88 -10.13
C MET A 220 -6.04 6.60 -9.29
N GLU A 221 -6.99 5.68 -9.51
CA GLU A 221 -7.02 4.40 -8.78
C GLU A 221 -5.81 3.53 -9.12
N GLU A 222 -5.43 3.46 -10.40
CA GLU A 222 -4.21 2.77 -10.83
C GLU A 222 -2.96 3.42 -10.23
N VAL A 223 -2.91 4.75 -10.22
CA VAL A 223 -1.82 5.52 -9.57
C VAL A 223 -1.74 5.23 -8.07
N LEU A 224 -2.88 5.14 -7.37
CA LEU A 224 -2.91 4.80 -5.95
C LEU A 224 -2.40 3.37 -5.69
N GLY A 225 -2.76 2.41 -6.53
CA GLY A 225 -2.23 1.04 -6.44
C GLY A 225 -0.72 0.98 -6.67
N ALA A 226 -0.21 1.74 -7.64
CA ALA A 226 1.23 1.84 -7.88
C ALA A 226 1.99 2.53 -6.73
N ILE A 227 1.41 3.57 -6.12
CA ILE A 227 1.97 4.19 -4.90
C ILE A 227 2.02 3.17 -3.76
N ASP A 228 0.94 2.42 -3.52
CA ASP A 228 0.89 1.42 -2.44
C ASP A 228 1.95 0.33 -2.64
N ALA A 229 2.17 -0.11 -3.88
CA ALA A 229 3.24 -1.04 -4.22
C ALA A 229 4.64 -0.48 -3.85
N VAL A 230 4.90 0.81 -4.12
CA VAL A 230 6.17 1.45 -3.71
C VAL A 230 6.27 1.55 -2.19
N LEU A 231 5.20 1.93 -1.49
CA LEU A 231 5.21 2.12 -0.04
C LEU A 231 5.38 0.82 0.75
N THR A 232 4.94 -0.31 0.18
CA THR A 232 5.02 -1.64 0.80
C THR A 232 6.29 -2.41 0.41
N GLU A 233 6.98 -1.98 -0.65
CA GLU A 233 8.25 -2.57 -1.08
C GLU A 233 9.37 -2.28 -0.08
N LYS A 234 10.17 -3.31 0.21
CA LYS A 234 11.26 -3.27 1.19
C LYS A 234 12.62 -3.12 0.52
N ASP A 235 12.76 -3.59 -0.72
CA ASP A 235 13.97 -3.44 -1.50
C ASP A 235 14.00 -2.05 -2.17
N PRO A 236 14.94 -1.16 -1.80
CA PRO A 236 15.02 0.18 -2.37
C PRO A 236 15.29 0.19 -3.88
N ARG A 237 15.95 -0.85 -4.44
CA ARG A 237 16.14 -0.97 -5.91
C ARG A 237 14.84 -1.29 -6.60
N ARG A 238 14.08 -2.25 -6.04
CA ARG A 238 12.76 -2.59 -6.57
C ARG A 238 11.78 -1.44 -6.43
N ALA A 239 11.87 -0.68 -5.35
CA ALA A 239 11.07 0.54 -5.16
C ALA A 239 11.38 1.60 -6.24
N LEU A 240 12.65 1.76 -6.65
CA LEU A 240 13.01 2.65 -7.77
C LEU A 240 12.38 2.20 -9.09
N GLU A 241 12.44 0.91 -9.42
CA GLU A 241 11.80 0.37 -10.64
C GLU A 241 10.28 0.61 -10.65
N LEU A 242 9.62 0.42 -9.49
CA LEU A 242 8.20 0.69 -9.32
C LEU A 242 7.88 2.19 -9.42
N MET A 243 8.77 3.06 -8.92
CA MET A 243 8.67 4.51 -9.07
C MET A 243 8.81 4.95 -10.54
N ASP A 244 9.73 4.36 -11.31
CA ASP A 244 9.84 4.61 -12.75
C ASP A 244 8.59 4.14 -13.49
N ALA A 245 8.01 3.00 -13.12
CA ALA A 245 6.73 2.54 -13.66
C ALA A 245 5.60 3.53 -13.35
N LEU A 246 5.51 4.01 -12.11
CA LEU A 246 4.55 5.03 -11.67
C LEU A 246 4.70 6.34 -12.47
N ARG A 247 5.92 6.71 -12.84
CA ARG A 247 6.21 7.93 -13.62
C ARG A 247 5.50 7.94 -14.99
N TYR A 248 5.30 6.79 -15.62
CA TYR A 248 4.54 6.69 -16.87
C TYR A 248 3.06 7.06 -16.70
N HIS A 249 2.49 6.86 -15.51
CA HIS A 249 1.09 7.18 -15.22
C HIS A 249 0.89 8.64 -14.81
N VAL A 250 1.95 9.30 -14.30
CA VAL A 250 1.86 10.63 -13.70
C VAL A 250 2.50 11.68 -14.60
N ASP A 251 3.78 11.55 -14.95
CA ASP A 251 4.48 12.52 -15.80
C ASP A 251 4.20 12.34 -17.31
N GLY A 252 3.44 11.30 -17.70
CA GLY A 252 2.96 11.08 -19.06
C GLY A 252 1.72 11.92 -19.39
N TYR A 253 1.77 12.71 -20.47
CA TYR A 253 0.63 13.46 -21.03
C TYR A 253 -0.05 14.50 -20.10
N GLY A 254 0.60 14.94 -19.01
CA GLY A 254 0.18 16.11 -18.23
C GLY A 254 -1.07 15.93 -17.35
N LYS A 255 -1.37 14.69 -16.93
CA LYS A 255 -2.61 14.37 -16.21
C LYS A 255 -2.52 14.53 -14.69
N ILE A 256 -1.41 14.16 -14.06
CA ILE A 256 -1.17 14.27 -12.60
C ILE A 256 0.32 14.63 -12.43
N THR A 257 0.73 15.46 -11.48
CA THR A 257 2.17 15.75 -11.28
C THR A 257 2.57 15.47 -9.84
N PHE A 258 3.64 14.69 -9.65
CA PHE A 258 4.29 14.61 -8.34
C PHE A 258 5.35 15.71 -8.25
N GLY A 259 5.33 16.48 -7.16
CA GLY A 259 6.43 17.40 -6.86
C GLY A 259 7.69 16.61 -6.53
N GLY A 260 8.87 17.17 -6.82
CA GLY A 260 10.19 16.50 -6.66
C GLY A 260 10.59 16.10 -5.23
N ARG A 261 9.70 16.14 -4.24
CA ARG A 261 9.92 15.61 -2.89
C ARG A 261 9.48 14.15 -2.72
N GLY A 262 8.69 13.62 -3.65
CA GLY A 262 8.24 12.22 -3.66
C GLY A 262 8.94 11.37 -4.73
N ASP A 263 9.79 11.97 -5.56
CA ASP A 263 10.62 11.25 -6.52
C ASP A 263 11.80 10.62 -5.77
N PHE A 264 12.09 9.35 -6.00
CA PHE A 264 13.20 8.62 -5.38
C PHE A 264 14.51 8.83 -6.15
N ASN A 265 14.46 9.41 -7.36
CA ASN A 265 15.64 9.78 -8.15
C ASN A 265 16.29 11.11 -7.72
N TRP A 266 16.07 11.54 -6.48
CA TRP A 266 16.69 12.75 -5.95
C TRP A 266 18.17 12.50 -5.65
N GLY A 267 19.01 13.49 -5.97
CA GLY A 267 20.36 13.67 -5.41
C GLY A 267 21.23 12.41 -5.38
N ASP A 268 21.29 11.69 -6.50
CA ASP A 268 22.17 10.53 -6.72
C ASP A 268 21.81 9.27 -5.91
N PHE A 269 20.56 9.15 -5.44
CA PHE A 269 20.12 7.96 -4.68
C PHE A 269 20.35 6.61 -5.42
N PRO A 270 20.11 6.47 -6.74
CA PRO A 270 20.48 5.26 -7.47
C PRO A 270 21.97 4.94 -7.38
N ASP A 271 22.83 5.93 -7.58
CA ASP A 271 24.29 5.77 -7.49
C ASP A 271 24.71 5.40 -6.06
N ALA A 272 24.06 5.96 -5.04
CA ALA A 272 24.30 5.60 -3.64
C ALA A 272 23.97 4.13 -3.35
N LEU A 273 22.92 3.57 -3.97
CA LEU A 273 22.60 2.13 -3.85
C LEU A 273 23.65 1.26 -4.55
N ASP A 274 24.18 1.70 -5.69
CA ASP A 274 25.26 1.02 -6.41
C ASP A 274 26.56 1.02 -5.62
N THR A 275 26.95 2.16 -5.07
CA THR A 275 28.14 2.28 -4.22
C THR A 275 27.98 1.48 -2.93
N HIS A 276 26.83 1.54 -2.27
CA HIS A 276 26.55 0.72 -1.08
C HIS A 276 26.66 -0.77 -1.37
N ASP A 277 26.04 -1.26 -2.44
CA ASP A 277 26.06 -2.69 -2.75
C ASP A 277 27.46 -3.17 -3.12
N ARG A 278 28.21 -2.37 -3.88
CA ARG A 278 29.62 -2.64 -4.23
C ARG A 278 30.50 -2.77 -2.98
N TRP A 279 30.40 -1.79 -2.08
CA TRP A 279 31.13 -1.78 -0.81
C TRP A 279 30.78 -2.98 0.07
N ARG A 280 29.48 -3.27 0.21
CA ARG A 280 28.99 -4.41 0.98
C ARG A 280 29.50 -5.73 0.42
N GLN A 281 29.42 -5.93 -0.90
CA GLN A 281 29.90 -7.14 -1.57
C GLN A 281 31.42 -7.29 -1.48
N GLY A 282 32.17 -6.19 -1.65
CA GLY A 282 33.63 -6.18 -1.48
C GLY A 282 34.04 -6.60 -0.08
N LEU A 283 33.50 -5.93 0.94
CA LEU A 283 33.74 -6.27 2.35
C LEU A 283 33.35 -7.72 2.68
N GLN A 284 32.23 -8.21 2.12
CA GLN A 284 31.78 -9.57 2.37
C GLN A 284 32.71 -10.61 1.72
N THR A 285 33.19 -10.33 0.51
CA THR A 285 34.13 -11.20 -0.23
C THR A 285 35.47 -11.30 0.49
N ASP A 286 35.94 -10.19 1.04
CA ASP A 286 37.21 -10.12 1.79
C ASP A 286 37.08 -10.60 3.25
N GLY A 287 35.87 -10.91 3.73
CA GLY A 287 35.62 -11.33 5.11
C GLY A 287 35.75 -10.20 6.14
N LEU A 288 35.57 -8.94 5.70
CA LEU A 288 35.80 -7.73 6.49
C LEU A 288 34.54 -6.94 6.84
N LEU A 289 33.36 -7.42 6.43
CA LEU A 289 32.09 -6.76 6.73
C LEU A 289 31.86 -6.59 8.24
N GLU A 290 32.03 -7.66 9.02
CA GLU A 290 31.88 -7.61 10.48
C GLU A 290 32.94 -6.73 11.16
N PRO A 291 34.25 -6.85 10.85
CA PRO A 291 35.27 -5.92 11.33
C PRO A 291 34.98 -4.44 11.03
N TYR A 292 34.50 -4.13 9.82
CA TYR A 292 34.16 -2.77 9.42
C TYR A 292 33.01 -2.20 10.25
N ILE A 293 31.94 -2.97 10.45
CA ILE A 293 30.80 -2.57 11.30
C ILE A 293 31.27 -2.37 12.74
N ALA A 294 32.06 -3.29 13.29
CA ALA A 294 32.57 -3.19 14.65
C ALA A 294 33.50 -1.98 14.86
N MET A 295 34.28 -1.59 13.84
CA MET A 295 35.05 -0.34 13.84
C MET A 295 34.12 0.88 13.90
N GLY A 296 33.09 0.89 13.05
CA GLY A 296 32.08 1.95 13.03
C GLY A 296 31.38 2.12 14.39
N ASP A 297 30.99 1.02 15.04
CA ASP A 297 30.36 1.03 16.36
C ASP A 297 31.29 1.62 17.42
N LYS A 298 32.57 1.22 17.44
CA LYS A 298 33.58 1.77 18.36
C LYS A 298 33.74 3.28 18.18
N LEU A 299 33.83 3.75 16.93
CA LEU A 299 33.91 5.17 16.62
C LEU A 299 32.66 5.93 17.08
N GLN A 300 31.47 5.40 16.81
CA GLN A 300 30.21 6.03 17.21
C GLN A 300 30.12 6.16 18.74
N VAL A 301 30.45 5.10 19.48
CA VAL A 301 30.48 5.11 20.95
C VAL A 301 31.48 6.15 21.48
N ALA A 302 32.66 6.27 20.87
CA ALA A 302 33.66 7.25 21.28
C ALA A 302 33.18 8.70 21.02
N LEU A 303 32.59 8.97 19.86
CA LEU A 303 32.04 10.29 19.50
C LEU A 303 30.92 10.72 20.46
N VAL A 304 29.97 9.82 20.74
CA VAL A 304 28.85 10.07 21.66
C VAL A 304 29.36 10.27 23.09
N SER A 305 30.27 9.42 23.56
CA SER A 305 30.82 9.52 24.91
C SER A 305 31.61 10.83 25.10
N HIS A 306 32.41 11.21 24.11
CA HIS A 306 33.19 12.45 24.15
C HIS A 306 32.31 13.69 24.14
N THR A 307 31.30 13.75 23.27
CA THR A 307 30.37 14.89 23.19
C THR A 307 29.45 14.99 24.42
N ALA A 308 29.12 13.87 25.08
CA ALA A 308 28.42 13.88 26.35
C ALA A 308 29.29 14.48 27.48
N ALA A 309 30.59 14.18 27.49
CA ALA A 309 31.55 14.73 28.46
C ALA A 309 31.98 16.16 28.14
N HIS A 310 32.05 16.52 26.85
CA HIS A 310 32.51 17.82 26.34
C HIS A 310 31.53 18.36 25.29
N PRO A 311 30.37 18.89 25.70
CA PRO A 311 29.36 19.38 24.77
C PRO A 311 29.87 20.57 23.95
N LEU A 312 29.65 20.54 22.65
CA LEU A 312 29.84 21.69 21.76
C LEU A 312 28.70 22.70 21.96
N THR A 313 28.99 23.85 22.55
CA THR A 313 27.99 24.90 22.81
C THR A 313 28.04 26.03 21.80
N ASP A 314 29.22 26.34 21.27
CA ASP A 314 29.42 27.51 20.42
C ASP A 314 29.38 27.14 18.94
N LYS A 315 28.67 27.94 18.14
CA LYS A 315 28.61 27.78 16.69
C LYS A 315 30.03 27.85 16.10
N GLY A 316 30.40 26.88 15.27
CA GLY A 316 31.75 26.77 14.70
C GLY A 316 32.76 26.02 15.57
N SER A 317 32.37 25.53 16.76
CA SER A 317 33.16 24.53 17.48
C SER A 317 33.21 23.24 16.67
N PHE A 318 34.33 22.52 16.69
CA PHE A 318 34.49 21.30 15.91
C PHE A 318 34.43 20.05 16.78
N LEU A 319 34.04 18.94 16.15
CA LEU A 319 34.28 17.57 16.61
C LEU A 319 35.23 16.90 15.63
N GLN A 320 36.28 16.26 16.12
CA GLN A 320 37.30 15.57 15.32
C GLN A 320 37.51 14.17 15.87
N ALA A 321 37.59 13.19 14.98
CA ALA A 321 38.04 11.85 15.31
C ALA A 321 39.38 11.56 14.64
N ILE A 322 40.22 10.81 15.33
CA ILE A 322 41.46 10.24 14.84
C ILE A 322 41.34 8.72 15.04
N ILE A 323 41.52 7.97 13.97
CA ILE A 323 41.52 6.52 14.00
C ILE A 323 42.76 5.99 13.29
N GLU A 324 43.52 5.15 14.00
CA GLU A 324 44.59 4.32 13.44
C GLU A 324 44.15 2.87 13.47
N TYR A 325 44.32 2.15 12.36
CA TYR A 325 43.84 0.79 12.22
C TYR A 325 44.74 -0.06 11.32
N ASP A 326 44.69 -1.37 11.55
CA ASP A 326 45.34 -2.36 10.69
C ASP A 326 44.55 -2.52 9.38
N ARG A 327 45.20 -2.32 8.24
CA ARG A 327 44.54 -2.27 6.93
C ARG A 327 43.96 -3.60 6.48
N ASP A 328 44.58 -4.70 6.89
CA ASP A 328 44.20 -6.04 6.45
C ASP A 328 43.03 -6.57 7.25
N THR A 329 42.98 -6.25 8.55
CA THR A 329 41.99 -6.78 9.50
C THR A 329 40.95 -5.76 9.95
N LEU A 330 41.15 -4.48 9.67
CA LEU A 330 40.34 -3.36 10.17
C LEU A 330 40.28 -3.29 11.70
N ASN A 331 41.27 -3.86 12.39
CA ASN A 331 41.37 -3.73 13.84
C ASN A 331 41.87 -2.34 14.23
N VAL A 332 41.11 -1.66 15.07
CA VAL A 332 41.48 -0.36 15.64
C VAL A 332 42.68 -0.50 16.56
N ILE A 333 43.75 0.23 16.24
CA ILE A 333 44.99 0.33 17.03
C ILE A 333 44.87 1.51 18.00
N GLU A 334 44.48 2.67 17.50
CA GLU A 334 44.26 3.89 18.28
C GLU A 334 42.96 4.58 17.84
N LEU A 335 42.21 5.08 18.81
CA LEU A 335 41.01 5.87 18.58
C LEU A 335 40.96 7.01 19.60
N SER A 336 40.95 8.24 19.11
CA SER A 336 40.78 9.42 19.96
C SER A 336 39.79 10.40 19.33
N VAL A 337 39.08 11.13 20.20
CA VAL A 337 38.13 12.16 19.81
C VAL A 337 38.52 13.45 20.49
N LYS A 338 38.49 14.54 19.74
CA LYS A 338 38.82 15.89 20.21
C LYS A 338 37.70 16.84 19.82
N SER A 339 37.45 17.81 20.67
CA SER A 339 36.57 18.94 20.39
C SER A 339 37.24 20.24 20.80
N GLY A 340 36.89 21.33 20.14
CA GLY A 340 37.46 22.64 20.46
C GLY A 340 36.97 23.74 19.53
N THR A 341 37.63 24.88 19.62
CA THR A 341 37.40 26.03 18.73
C THR A 341 38.07 25.82 17.38
N ALA A 342 37.60 26.51 16.33
CA ALA A 342 38.16 26.35 14.98
C ALA A 342 39.69 26.54 14.89
N ALA A 343 40.30 27.32 15.79
CA ALA A 343 41.75 27.54 15.86
C ALA A 343 42.54 26.33 16.37
N GLU A 344 41.90 25.41 17.08
CA GLU A 344 42.52 24.21 17.68
C GLU A 344 42.35 22.96 16.80
N ARG A 345 41.67 23.11 15.65
CA ARG A 345 41.42 22.04 14.67
C ARG A 345 42.73 21.66 13.99
N GLU A 346 43.06 20.39 14.05
CA GLU A 346 44.22 19.85 13.34
C GLU A 346 43.87 19.51 11.88
N PRO A 347 44.84 19.54 10.95
CA PRO A 347 44.63 19.18 9.55
C PRO A 347 44.05 17.76 9.40
N GLU A 348 43.23 17.56 8.37
CA GLU A 348 42.71 16.23 8.05
C GLU A 348 43.83 15.31 7.59
N ILE A 349 43.75 14.04 8.01
CA ILE A 349 44.63 12.97 7.54
C ILE A 349 43.75 11.98 6.79
N LYS A 350 44.16 11.71 5.56
CA LYS A 350 43.48 10.81 4.62
C LYS A 350 44.56 9.91 4.07
N THR A 351 45.02 8.99 4.91
CA THR A 351 46.04 8.01 4.53
C THR A 351 45.61 6.62 4.93
N PRO A 352 45.99 5.59 4.18
CA PRO A 352 45.69 4.23 4.53
C PRO A 352 46.10 3.84 5.95
N GLY A 353 45.16 3.29 6.74
CA GLY A 353 45.41 2.93 8.14
C GLY A 353 45.47 4.08 9.15
N HIS A 354 45.34 5.35 8.71
CA HIS A 354 45.30 6.51 9.60
C HIS A 354 44.39 7.60 9.02
N VAL A 355 43.24 7.82 9.67
CA VAL A 355 42.23 8.81 9.25
C VAL A 355 41.98 9.81 10.37
N ARG A 356 41.98 11.09 10.01
CA ARG A 356 41.60 12.20 10.88
C ARG A 356 40.67 13.14 10.15
N MET A 357 39.47 13.31 10.68
CA MET A 357 38.45 14.16 10.08
C MET A 357 37.65 14.89 11.13
N ALA A 358 37.15 16.08 10.76
CA ALA A 358 36.41 16.93 11.66
C ALA A 358 35.19 17.56 10.98
N SER A 359 34.15 17.81 11.77
CA SER A 359 32.95 18.55 11.36
C SER A 359 32.69 19.68 12.34
N SER A 360 32.23 20.83 11.83
CA SER A 360 31.89 21.98 12.66
C SER A 360 30.42 21.96 13.08
N LEU A 361 30.13 22.44 14.29
CA LEU A 361 28.77 22.61 14.79
C LEU A 361 28.06 23.74 14.03
N GLY A 362 26.99 23.37 13.32
CA GLY A 362 26.08 24.33 12.69
C GLY A 362 26.47 24.79 11.27
N GLU A 363 27.30 24.04 10.55
CA GLU A 363 27.66 24.33 9.15
C GLU A 363 26.45 24.25 8.20
N TRP A 364 25.48 23.39 8.48
CA TRP A 364 24.11 23.36 7.96
C TRP A 364 23.47 22.14 8.64
N VAL A 365 22.21 22.20 9.09
CA VAL A 365 21.57 21.07 9.78
C VAL A 365 20.19 20.83 9.17
N PRO A 366 19.84 19.59 8.80
CA PRO A 366 18.50 19.26 8.32
C PRO A 366 17.42 19.70 9.33
N ARG A 367 16.27 20.15 8.82
CA ARG A 367 15.12 20.49 9.68
C ARG A 367 14.73 19.25 10.48
N LYS A 368 14.60 19.39 11.81
CA LYS A 368 14.23 18.36 12.80
C LYS A 368 15.37 17.48 13.37
N ILE A 369 16.62 17.65 12.93
CA ILE A 369 17.78 16.98 13.55
C ILE A 369 18.45 17.94 14.54
N LYS A 370 18.90 17.44 15.69
CA LYS A 370 19.67 18.27 16.62
C LYS A 370 21.06 18.54 16.04
N PRO A 371 21.58 19.78 16.09
CA PRO A 371 22.89 20.11 15.53
C PRO A 371 24.03 19.22 16.02
N MET A 372 23.99 18.77 17.28
CA MET A 372 24.99 17.86 17.84
C MET A 372 24.96 16.49 17.16
N ASP A 373 23.78 15.88 17.07
CA ASP A 373 23.58 14.56 16.48
C ASP A 373 24.06 14.55 15.02
N TYR A 374 23.73 15.61 14.27
CA TYR A 374 24.20 15.79 12.89
C TYR A 374 25.73 15.93 12.78
N THR A 375 26.37 16.68 13.69
CA THR A 375 27.83 16.80 13.72
C THR A 375 28.50 15.45 14.02
N ILE A 376 27.96 14.66 14.95
CA ILE A 376 28.44 13.31 15.27
C ILE A 376 28.31 12.41 14.04
N GLU A 377 27.13 12.38 13.41
CA GLU A 377 26.86 11.60 12.21
C GLU A 377 27.81 11.96 11.07
N ASN A 378 28.07 13.25 10.83
CA ASN A 378 28.99 13.67 9.76
C ASN A 378 30.44 13.23 10.00
N VAL A 379 30.95 13.34 11.23
CA VAL A 379 32.31 12.88 11.53
C VAL A 379 32.39 11.37 11.32
N TRP A 380 31.40 10.63 11.81
CA TRP A 380 31.32 9.19 11.62
C TRP A 380 31.28 8.80 10.13
N TRP A 381 30.36 9.39 9.36
CA TRP A 381 30.20 9.12 7.94
C TRP A 381 31.48 9.40 7.16
N ASN A 382 32.10 10.55 7.38
CA ASN A 382 33.30 10.93 6.65
C ASN A 382 34.48 10.01 6.95
N VAL A 383 34.71 9.66 8.23
CA VAL A 383 35.78 8.74 8.62
C VAL A 383 35.54 7.36 8.03
N MET A 384 34.35 6.78 8.24
CA MET A 384 34.04 5.43 7.79
C MET A 384 33.99 5.32 6.26
N ARG A 385 33.52 6.37 5.57
CA ARG A 385 33.58 6.50 4.11
C ARG A 385 35.01 6.42 3.60
N TYR A 386 35.95 7.17 4.20
CA TYR A 386 37.33 7.15 3.73
C TYR A 386 37.99 5.78 3.93
N VAL A 387 37.71 5.10 5.05
CA VAL A 387 38.21 3.74 5.33
C VAL A 387 37.77 2.75 4.23
N ILE A 388 36.54 2.88 3.71
CA ILE A 388 36.01 1.96 2.71
C ILE A 388 36.37 2.35 1.27
N GLU A 389 36.36 3.65 0.94
CA GLU A 389 36.73 4.17 -0.39
C GLU A 389 38.17 3.87 -0.77
N GLU A 390 39.09 3.88 0.20
CA GLU A 390 40.49 3.54 -0.05
C GLU A 390 40.63 2.11 -0.61
N ARG A 391 39.80 1.19 -0.12
CA ARG A 391 39.85 -0.23 -0.49
C ARG A 391 38.98 -0.54 -1.70
N TYR A 392 37.84 0.12 -1.81
CA TYR A 392 36.87 -0.06 -2.88
C TYR A 392 36.52 1.31 -3.49
N PRO A 393 37.41 1.87 -4.32
CA PRO A 393 37.21 3.20 -4.89
C PRO A 393 35.93 3.24 -5.73
N ASP A 394 35.24 4.38 -5.65
CA ASP A 394 34.03 4.62 -6.44
C ASP A 394 34.39 5.20 -7.81
N PRO A 395 34.13 4.51 -8.94
CA PRO A 395 34.45 5.01 -10.28
C PRO A 395 33.64 6.25 -10.70
N HIS A 396 32.62 6.64 -9.92
CA HIS A 396 31.77 7.81 -10.21
C HIS A 396 32.14 9.06 -9.41
N PHE A 397 33.12 8.99 -8.50
CA PHE A 397 33.62 10.13 -7.73
C PHE A 397 35.12 10.36 -8.04
N ASP A 398 35.39 11.19 -9.05
CA ASP A 398 36.67 11.88 -9.28
C ASP A 398 36.50 13.40 -9.12
#